data_AF-A0A379VJ71-F1
#
_entry.id   AF-A0A379VJ71-F1
#
_cell.length_a   1.000
_cell.length_b   1.000
_cell.length_c   1.000
_cell.angle_alpha   90.00
_cell.angle_beta   90.00
_cell.angle_gamma   90.00
#
_symmetry.space_group_name_H-M   'P 1'
#
loop_
_entity.id
_entity.type
_entity.pdbx_description
1 polymer ?
#
loop_
_entity_poly.entity_id
_entity_poly.type
_entity_poly.pdbx_seq_one_letter_code
_entity_poly.pdbx_strand_id
1 'polypeptide(L)' 'MPRRRVIGQRKILPDPKFGSELLAKFVNILMVDGKNLLQNQSYTARWRPWLSVLVNLNWKLSKSLSKTFARL' A
#
# COMPACT_ATOMS: atom_id res chain seq x y z
N MET A 1 -22.99 -18.38 14.97
CA MET A 1 -22.71 -19.82 15.03
C MET A 1 -23.96 -20.53 15.51
N PRO A 2 -24.54 -21.43 14.70
CA PRO A 2 -25.76 -22.13 15.05
C PRO A 2 -25.44 -23.61 15.35
N ARG A 3 -25.97 -24.14 16.46
CA ARG A 3 -25.84 -25.58 16.75
C ARG A 3 -26.94 -26.42 16.06
N ARG A 4 -28.03 -25.81 15.56
CA ARG A 4 -29.20 -26.52 15.00
C ARG A 4 -29.87 -25.86 13.77
N ARG A 5 -29.24 -24.88 13.10
CA ARG A 5 -29.81 -24.20 11.91
C ARG A 5 -28.79 -24.17 10.77
N VAL A 6 -29.25 -24.38 9.53
CA VAL A 6 -28.44 -24.13 8.33
C VAL A 6 -28.31 -22.62 8.15
N ILE A 7 -27.09 -22.08 8.23
CA ILE A 7 -26.83 -20.68 7.95
C ILE A 7 -26.64 -20.49 6.46
N GLY A 8 -27.36 -19.52 5.88
CA GLY A 8 -27.16 -19.11 4.50
C GLY A 8 -25.76 -18.52 4.27
N GLN A 9 -25.28 -18.59 3.03
CA GLN A 9 -24.00 -17.99 2.66
C GLN A 9 -24.07 -16.47 2.78
N ARG A 10 -23.04 -15.86 3.37
CA ARG A 10 -22.92 -14.40 3.45
C ARG A 10 -22.52 -13.86 2.08
N LYS A 11 -23.25 -12.85 1.58
CA LYS A 11 -22.88 -12.13 0.36
C LYS A 11 -21.62 -11.31 0.63
N ILE A 12 -20.66 -11.39 -0.28
CA ILE A 12 -19.38 -10.68 -0.20
C ILE A 12 -19.44 -9.58 -1.27
N LEU A 13 -18.95 -8.39 -0.94
CA LEU A 13 -18.82 -7.32 -1.92
C LEU A 13 -17.76 -7.73 -2.96
N PRO A 14 -18.03 -7.58 -4.27
CA PRO A 14 -17.03 -7.84 -5.29
C PRO A 14 -15.86 -6.85 -5.13
N ASP A 15 -14.66 -7.30 -5.50
CA ASP A 15 -13.48 -6.44 -5.44
C ASP A 15 -13.67 -5.21 -6.34
N PRO A 16 -13.44 -3.97 -5.87
CA PRO A 16 -13.74 -2.76 -6.63
C PRO A 16 -12.86 -2.59 -7.88
N LYS A 17 -11.75 -3.34 -8.00
CA LYS A 17 -10.83 -3.24 -9.12
C LYS A 17 -11.13 -4.25 -10.23
N PHE A 18 -11.58 -5.45 -9.86
CA PHE A 18 -11.80 -6.55 -10.81
C PHE A 18 -13.24 -7.06 -10.85
N GLY A 19 -14.12 -6.57 -9.97
CA GLY A 19 -15.54 -6.93 -9.93
C GLY A 19 -15.83 -8.40 -9.64
N SER A 20 -14.82 -9.22 -9.34
CA SER A 20 -14.94 -10.67 -9.26
C SER A 20 -15.10 -11.15 -7.82
N GLU A 21 -16.17 -11.92 -7.58
CA GLU A 21 -16.44 -12.51 -6.26
C GLU A 21 -15.42 -13.59 -5.86
N LEU A 22 -14.85 -14.30 -6.84
CA LEU A 22 -13.84 -15.33 -6.60
C LEU A 22 -12.54 -14.72 -6.08
N LEU A 23 -12.12 -13.59 -6.65
CA LEU A 23 -10.92 -12.90 -6.20
C LEU A 23 -11.12 -12.28 -4.83
N ALA A 24 -12.29 -11.69 -4.56
CA ALA A 24 -12.63 -11.16 -3.24
C ALA A 24 -12.56 -12.25 -2.15
N LYS A 25 -13.03 -13.48 -2.44
CA LYS A 25 -12.89 -14.64 -1.54
C LYS A 25 -11.43 -15.02 -1.32
N PHE A 26 -10.62 -15.05 -2.39
CA PHE A 26 -9.21 -15.41 -2.33
C PHE A 26 -8.40 -14.41 -1.49
N VAL A 27 -8.60 -13.10 -1.72
CA VAL A 27 -7.95 -12.03 -0.96
C VAL A 27 -8.33 -12.11 0.51
N ASN A 28 -9.61 -12.32 0.83
CA ASN A 28 -10.07 -12.42 2.22
C ASN A 28 -9.48 -13.62 2.99
N ILE A 29 -9.12 -14.71 2.30
CA ILE A 29 -8.40 -15.86 2.90
C ILE A 29 -6.92 -15.54 3.13
N LEU A 30 -6.32 -14.75 2.22
CA LEU A 30 -4.92 -14.33 2.31
C LEU A 30 -4.67 -13.20 3.32
N MET A 31 -5.72 -12.51 3.79
CA MET A 31 -5.57 -11.44 4.78
C MET A 31 -5.10 -12.01 6.14
N VAL A 32 -4.00 -11.46 6.66
CA VAL A 32 -3.52 -11.70 8.02
C VAL A 32 -3.71 -10.41 8.82
N ASP A 33 -4.34 -10.51 9.99
CA ASP A 33 -4.65 -9.36 10.89
C ASP A 33 -5.46 -8.21 10.23
N GLY A 34 -6.27 -8.52 9.22
CA GLY A 34 -7.08 -7.52 8.51
C GLY A 34 -6.27 -6.62 7.57
N LYS A 35 -5.00 -6.95 7.31
CA LYS A 35 -4.15 -6.24 6.35
C LYS A 35 -3.95 -7.13 5.13
N ASN A 36 -4.16 -6.56 3.96
CA ASN A 36 -3.77 -7.23 2.72
C ASN A 36 -2.24 -7.35 2.71
N LEU A 37 -1.70 -8.54 2.43
CA LEU A 37 -0.25 -8.79 2.32
C LEU A 37 0.46 -7.82 1.36
N LEU A 38 -0.26 -7.35 0.33
CA LEU A 38 0.21 -6.34 -0.64
C LEU A 38 0.26 -4.91 -0.06
N GLN A 39 -0.57 -4.65 0.94
CA GLN A 39 -0.70 -3.36 1.64
C GLN A 39 0.26 -3.27 2.83
N ASN A 40 1.38 -3.97 2.75
CA ASN A 40 2.49 -3.86 3.68
C ASN A 40 3.26 -2.55 3.42
N GLN A 41 2.53 -1.45 3.48
CA GLN A 41 3.02 -0.07 3.56
C GLN A 41 3.86 0.14 4.83
N SER A 42 3.83 -0.79 5.78
CA SER A 42 4.59 -0.79 7.04
C SER A 42 6.10 -0.70 6.79
N TYR A 43 6.60 -1.44 5.80
CA TYR A 43 8.03 -1.44 5.45
C TYR A 43 8.45 -0.10 4.82
N THR A 44 7.54 0.55 4.07
CA THR A 44 7.81 1.86 3.47
C THR A 44 7.58 3.01 4.45
N ALA A 45 6.67 2.86 5.43
CA ALA A 45 6.33 3.89 6.41
C ALA A 45 7.49 4.20 7.37
N ARG A 46 8.29 3.19 7.75
CA ARG A 46 9.45 3.37 8.63
C ARG A 46 10.53 4.26 8.01
N TRP A 47 10.72 4.17 6.69
CA TRP A 47 11.75 4.92 5.96
C TRP A 47 11.23 6.19 5.27
N ARG A 48 9.91 6.41 5.27
CA ARG A 48 9.26 7.54 4.58
C ARG A 48 9.76 8.92 5.03
N PRO A 49 10.00 9.18 6.33
CA PRO A 49 10.56 10.47 6.76
C PRO A 49 11.97 10.72 6.22
N TRP A 50 12.81 9.68 6.21
CA TRP A 50 14.20 9.77 5.74
C TRP A 50 14.31 9.89 4.22
N LEU A 51 13.47 9.17 3.46
CA LEU A 51 13.40 9.28 2.00
C LEU A 51 13.03 10.71 1.55
N SER A 52 12.11 11.37 2.25
CA SER A 52 11.75 12.76 1.95
C SER A 52 12.91 13.73 2.21
N VAL A 53 13.73 13.48 3.22
CA VAL A 53 14.92 14.28 3.53
C VAL A 53 15.99 14.11 2.46
N LEU A 54 16.24 12.87 2.03
CA LEU A 54 17.24 12.57 0.99
C LEU A 54 16.89 13.19 -0.37
N VAL A 55 15.61 13.12 -0.78
CA VAL A 55 15.15 13.74 -2.03
C VAL A 55 15.29 15.27 -1.97
N ASN A 56 14.95 15.89 -0.84
CA ASN A 56 15.06 17.34 -0.67
C ASN A 56 16.52 17.82 -0.62
N LEU A 57 17.42 17.05 0.02
CA LEU A 57 18.85 17.34 0.00
C LEU A 57 19.43 17.27 -1.41
N ASN A 58 19.14 16.20 -2.16
CA ASN A 58 19.66 16.03 -3.51
C ASN A 58 19.18 17.14 -4.47
N TRP A 59 17.91 17.54 -4.35
CA TRP A 59 17.36 18.64 -5.13
C TRP A 59 18.00 19.99 -4.78
N LYS A 60 18.28 20.23 -3.49
CA LYS A 60 18.93 21.46 -3.04
C LYS A 60 20.40 21.53 -3.45
N LEU A 61 21.10 20.40 -3.43
CA LEU A 61 22.46 20.25 -3.95
C LEU A 61 22.52 20.46 -5.47
N SER A 62 21.58 19.88 -6.23
CA SER A 62 21.47 20.08 -7.69
C SER A 62 21.32 21.56 -8.06
N LYS A 63 20.50 22.32 -7.33
CA LYS A 63 20.33 23.77 -7.55
C LYS A 63 21.54 24.62 -7.17
N SER A 64 22.37 24.13 -6.25
CA SER A 64 23.61 24.82 -5.86
C SER A 64 24.70 24.61 -6.91
N LEU A 65 24.81 23.40 -7.45
CA LEU A 65 25.79 23.04 -8.47
C LEU A 65 25.52 23.71 -9.83
N SER A 66 24.24 23.93 -10.18
CA SER A 66 23.89 24.63 -11.43
C SER A 66 24.24 26.12 -11.40
N LYS A 67 24.27 26.77 -10.23
CA LYS A 67 24.64 28.19 -10.08
C LYS A 67 26.15 28.44 -10.15
N THR A 68 26.96 27.46 -9.75
CA THR A 68 28.42 27.53 -9.82
C THR A 68 28.94 27.24 -11.23
N PHE A 69 28.27 26.36 -11.98
CA PHE A 69 28.67 26.02 -13.35
C PHE A 69 28.26 27.07 -14.39
N ALA A 70 27.22 27.87 -14.13
CA ALA A 70 26.79 28.98 -15.00
C ALA A 70 27.59 30.29 -14.81
N ARG A 71 28.64 30.28 -13.98
CA ARG A 71 29.54 31.42 -13.72
C ARG A 71 30.98 31.21 -14.22
N LEU A 72 31.23 30.09 -14.92
CA LEU A 72 32.41 29.82 -15.72
C LEU A 72 32.04 30.00 -17.20
#